data_AF-A0A662C1R5-F1
#
_entry.id   AF-A0A662C1R5-F1
#
_cell.length_a   1.000
_cell.length_b   1.000
_cell.length_c   1.000
_cell.angle_alpha   90.00
_cell.angle_beta   90.00
_cell.angle_gamma   90.00
#
_symmetry.space_group_name_H-M   'P 1'
#
loop_
_entity.id
_entity.type
_entity.pdbx_description
1 polymer ?
#
loop_
_entity_poly.entity_id
_entity_poly.type
_entity_poly.pdbx_seq_one_letter_code
_entity_poly.pdbx_strand_id
1 'polypeptide(L)'
;NILMSDAFFNPMLALQQNKKGSVRYSNKWFLFDQIIMSDNFLNNTPDQLKFISAEIFDDHFLQESKGRRKGAPKRTFIGKWHLGGFSDHFPVFAYFKVTS
;
A
#
# COMPACT_ATOMS: atom_id res chain seq x y z
N ASN A 1 14.76 -2.11 -11.65
CA ASN A 1 14.10 -1.65 -10.41
C ASN A 1 15.18 -1.59 -9.34
N ILE A 2 15.63 -0.40 -8.94
CA ILE A 2 16.90 -0.22 -8.19
C ILE A 2 16.80 -0.71 -6.73
N LEU A 3 15.59 -1.02 -6.25
CA LEU A 3 15.31 -1.44 -4.88
C LEU A 3 15.21 -2.96 -4.69
N MET A 4 15.52 -3.76 -5.72
CA MET A 4 15.40 -5.22 -5.67
C MET A 4 16.75 -5.86 -5.99
N SER A 5 17.41 -6.37 -4.96
CA SER A 5 18.47 -7.37 -5.06
C SER A 5 17.90 -8.72 -4.64
N ASP A 6 18.64 -9.80 -4.91
CA ASP A 6 18.31 -11.17 -4.46
C ASP A 6 18.33 -11.36 -2.93
N ALA A 7 18.33 -10.28 -2.14
CA ALA A 7 18.27 -10.29 -0.68
C ALA A 7 16.96 -9.70 -0.13
N PHE A 8 16.10 -9.18 -1.02
CA PHE A 8 14.84 -8.53 -0.65
C PHE A 8 13.69 -9.07 -1.47
N PHE A 9 12.57 -9.25 -0.81
CA PHE A 9 11.29 -9.58 -1.40
C PHE A 9 10.33 -8.39 -1.31
N ASN A 10 9.77 -8.00 -2.46
CA ASN A 10 8.80 -6.92 -2.56
C ASN A 10 7.41 -7.46 -2.97
N PRO A 11 6.51 -7.73 -2.01
CA PRO A 11 5.17 -8.21 -2.32
C PRO A 11 4.30 -7.16 -3.03
N MET A 12 4.68 -5.89 -3.01
CA MET A 12 3.89 -4.78 -3.56
C MET A 12 3.98 -4.70 -5.09
N LEU A 13 4.96 -5.36 -5.73
CA LEU A 13 5.14 -5.33 -7.18
C LEU A 13 3.92 -5.84 -7.95
N ALA A 14 3.28 -6.90 -7.48
CA ALA A 14 2.09 -7.46 -8.12
C ALA A 14 0.91 -6.47 -8.08
N LEU A 15 0.79 -5.68 -7.00
CA LEU A 15 -0.26 -4.66 -6.87
C LEU A 15 -0.08 -3.53 -7.90
N GLN A 16 1.18 -3.13 -8.15
CA GLN A 16 1.50 -2.13 -9.17
C GLN A 16 1.13 -2.61 -10.59
N GLN A 17 1.39 -3.89 -10.91
CA GLN A 17 1.02 -4.50 -12.19
C GLN A 17 -0.51 -4.50 -12.41
N ASN A 18 -1.28 -4.68 -11.33
CA ASN A 18 -2.74 -4.63 -11.34
C ASN A 18 -3.32 -3.20 -11.36
N LYS A 19 -2.50 -2.18 -11.63
CA LYS A 19 -2.89 -0.76 -11.68
C LYS A 19 -3.53 -0.23 -10.38
N LYS A 20 -3.24 -0.87 -9.24
CA LYS A 20 -3.55 -0.32 -7.91
C LYS A 20 -2.41 0.60 -7.47
N GLY A 21 -2.73 1.56 -6.59
CA GLY A 21 -1.74 2.47 -6.02
C GLY A 21 -2.23 3.06 -4.71
N SER A 22 -1.29 3.50 -3.88
CA SER A 22 -1.59 4.21 -2.65
C SER A 22 -1.97 5.67 -2.90
N VAL A 23 -1.53 6.26 -4.03
CA VAL A 23 -1.82 7.65 -4.38
C VAL A 23 -2.29 7.80 -5.82
N ARG A 24 -3.19 8.76 -6.06
CA ARG A 24 -3.69 9.09 -7.40
C ARG A 24 -3.34 10.51 -7.80
N TYR A 25 -2.65 10.66 -8.92
CA TYR A 25 -2.30 11.95 -9.52
C TYR A 25 -2.55 11.91 -11.04
N SER A 26 -3.18 12.95 -11.57
CA SER A 26 -3.52 13.06 -13.01
C SER A 26 -4.18 11.80 -13.59
N ASN A 27 -5.18 11.25 -12.87
CA ASN A 27 -5.88 10.00 -13.21
C ASN A 27 -5.01 8.73 -13.30
N LYS A 28 -3.77 8.77 -12.81
CA LYS A 28 -2.88 7.63 -12.71
C LYS A 28 -2.68 7.23 -11.25
N TRP A 29 -2.66 5.94 -10.99
CA TRP A 29 -2.30 5.36 -9.71
C TRP A 29 -0.78 5.19 -9.63
N PHE A 30 -0.23 5.51 -8.48
CA PHE A 30 1.17 5.30 -8.14
C PHE A 30 1.27 4.54 -6.81
N LEU A 31 2.29 3.69 -6.69
CA LEU A 31 2.56 2.88 -5.51
C LEU A 31 3.94 3.24 -4.96
N PHE A 32 4.03 4.41 -4.34
CA PHE A 32 5.26 4.88 -3.69
C PHE A 32 5.42 4.28 -2.30
N ASP A 33 4.32 4.01 -1.62
CA ASP A 33 4.29 3.39 -0.31
C ASP A 33 4.44 1.87 -0.48
N GLN A 34 5.55 1.31 0.02
CA GLN A 34 5.87 -0.10 -0.17
C GLN A 34 6.37 -0.74 1.13
N ILE A 35 5.94 -1.98 1.36
CA ILE A 35 6.52 -2.86 2.37
C ILE A 35 7.47 -3.80 1.64
N ILE A 36 8.74 -3.78 2.02
CA ILE A 36 9.79 -4.64 1.47
C ILE A 36 10.37 -5.44 2.63
N MET A 37 10.55 -6.74 2.44
CA MET A 37 11.06 -7.65 3.45
C MET A 37 12.43 -8.18 3.03
N SER A 38 13.32 -8.45 3.98
CA SER A 38 14.53 -9.20 3.70
C SER A 38 14.22 -10.69 3.56
N ASP A 39 15.00 -11.41 2.76
CA ASP A 39 14.77 -12.84 2.57
C ASP A 39 14.97 -13.65 3.85
N ASN A 40 15.84 -13.18 4.75
CA ASN A 40 16.02 -13.78 6.07
C ASN A 40 14.74 -13.77 6.92
N PHE A 41 13.87 -12.76 6.75
CA PHE A 41 12.58 -12.70 7.44
C PHE A 41 11.56 -13.70 6.87
N LEU A 42 11.75 -14.16 5.64
CA LEU A 42 10.88 -15.15 4.98
C LEU A 42 11.30 -16.60 5.22
N ASN A 43 12.51 -16.81 5.74
CA ASN A 43 13.07 -18.15 5.94
C ASN A 43 12.38 -18.86 7.11
N ASN A 44 11.76 -20.01 6.82
CA ASN A 44 10.94 -20.78 7.77
C ASN A 44 11.77 -21.42 8.90
N THR A 45 11.96 -20.73 10.02
CA THR A 45 12.27 -21.42 11.28
C THR A 45 10.99 -21.65 12.10
N PRO A 46 10.96 -22.65 13.00
CA PRO A 46 9.85 -22.83 13.94
C PRO A 46 9.57 -21.55 14.74
N ASP A 47 8.32 -21.34 15.16
CA ASP A 47 7.84 -20.20 15.95
C ASP A 47 7.95 -18.82 15.29
N GLN A 48 7.97 -18.75 13.95
CA GLN A 48 8.06 -17.49 13.20
C GLN A 48 6.75 -17.02 12.54
N LEU A 49 6.77 -15.75 12.14
CA LEU A 49 5.75 -15.11 11.31
C LEU A 49 5.92 -15.54 9.85
N LYS A 50 4.90 -16.17 9.28
CA LYS A 50 4.83 -16.44 7.85
C LYS A 50 4.07 -15.34 7.14
N PHE A 51 4.73 -14.71 6.16
CA PHE A 51 4.09 -13.77 5.26
C PHE A 51 2.96 -14.45 4.47
N ILE A 52 1.81 -13.79 4.37
CA ILE A 52 0.63 -14.28 3.65
C ILE A 52 0.39 -13.43 2.40
N SER A 53 0.19 -12.13 2.57
CA SER A 53 -0.08 -11.18 1.48
C SER A 53 0.22 -9.74 1.91
N ALA A 54 0.31 -8.84 0.93
CA ALA A 54 0.36 -7.41 1.16
C ALA A 54 -0.67 -6.71 0.27
N GLU A 55 -1.26 -5.64 0.79
CA GLU A 55 -2.42 -4.99 0.19
C GLU A 55 -2.40 -3.46 0.40
N ILE A 56 -3.21 -2.77 -0.40
CA ILE A 56 -3.52 -1.34 -0.24
C ILE A 56 -4.92 -1.26 0.35
N PHE A 57 -5.08 -0.55 1.46
CA PHE A 57 -6.36 -0.41 2.14
C PHE A 57 -7.15 0.75 1.52
N ASP A 58 -7.96 0.43 0.51
CA ASP A 58 -8.74 1.38 -0.28
C ASP A 58 -10.24 1.35 0.03
N ASP A 59 -10.62 1.10 1.29
CA ASP A 59 -12.03 1.05 1.71
C ASP A 59 -12.81 2.32 1.38
N HIS A 60 -14.11 2.18 1.07
CA HIS A 60 -14.96 3.29 0.60
C HIS A 60 -14.98 4.52 1.51
N PHE A 61 -14.85 4.36 2.83
CA PHE A 61 -14.84 5.50 3.77
C PHE A 61 -13.56 6.35 3.67
N LEU A 62 -12.46 5.77 3.17
CA LEU A 62 -11.20 6.46 2.88
C LEU A 62 -11.22 7.15 1.51
N GLN A 63 -12.27 6.95 0.72
CA GLN A 63 -12.36 7.48 -0.64
C GLN A 63 -13.18 8.78 -0.72
N GLU A 64 -12.83 9.62 -1.69
CA GLU A 64 -13.73 10.67 -2.16
C GLU A 64 -14.98 10.04 -2.79
N SER A 65 -16.17 10.36 -2.28
CA SER A 65 -17.43 9.76 -2.75
C SER A 65 -17.97 10.38 -4.04
N LYS A 66 -17.55 11.62 -4.36
CA LYS A 66 -18.09 12.40 -5.48
C LYS A 66 -17.06 13.34 -6.12
N GLY A 67 -17.44 13.90 -7.27
CA GLY A 67 -16.64 14.87 -8.02
C GLY A 67 -15.45 14.25 -8.76
N ARG A 68 -14.57 15.11 -9.29
CA ARG A 68 -13.46 14.71 -10.16
C ARG A 68 -12.49 13.70 -9.52
N ARG A 69 -12.40 13.68 -8.19
CA ARG A 69 -11.50 12.80 -7.43
C ARG A 69 -12.19 11.53 -6.93
N LYS A 70 -13.42 11.21 -7.36
CA LYS A 70 -14.15 10.03 -6.89
C LYS A 70 -13.28 8.76 -6.94
N GLY A 71 -13.26 8.03 -5.82
CA GLY A 71 -12.45 6.83 -5.61
C GLY A 71 -10.98 7.08 -5.24
N ALA A 72 -10.49 8.32 -5.24
CA ALA A 72 -9.16 8.66 -4.73
C ALA A 72 -9.17 8.84 -3.20
N PRO A 73 -8.01 8.83 -2.53
CA PRO A 73 -7.93 9.11 -1.08
C PRO A 73 -8.63 10.42 -0.70
N LYS A 74 -9.41 10.35 0.37
CA LYS A 74 -10.09 11.49 0.99
C LYS A 74 -9.05 12.31 1.74
N ARG A 75 -8.58 13.37 1.09
CA ARG A 75 -7.45 14.20 1.55
C ARG A 75 -7.79 14.98 2.80
N THR A 76 -6.82 15.13 3.70
CA THR A 76 -6.94 16.03 4.85
C THR A 76 -6.85 17.49 4.42
N PHE A 77 -5.97 17.80 3.45
CA PHE A 77 -5.76 19.16 2.94
C PHE A 77 -5.61 19.22 1.41
N ILE A 78 -5.95 20.38 0.83
CA ILE A 78 -5.48 20.82 -0.48
C ILE A 78 -4.88 22.22 -0.34
N GLY A 79 -3.55 22.31 -0.45
CA GLY A 79 -2.83 23.55 -0.14
C GLY A 79 -3.13 23.99 1.30
N LYS A 80 -3.64 25.21 1.47
CA LYS A 80 -4.03 25.76 2.78
C LYS A 80 -5.42 25.34 3.28
N TRP A 81 -6.20 24.63 2.48
CA TRP A 81 -7.59 24.31 2.78
C TRP A 81 -7.73 22.93 3.40
N HIS A 82 -8.30 22.84 4.61
CA HIS A 82 -8.65 21.59 5.26
C HIS A 82 -9.95 21.02 4.67
N LEU A 83 -9.92 19.76 4.24
CA LEU A 83 -11.06 19.07 3.62
C LEU A 83 -11.74 18.04 4.53
N GLY A 84 -11.17 17.75 5.71
CA GLY A 84 -11.76 16.79 6.67
C GLY A 84 -11.70 15.34 6.23
N GLY A 85 -10.74 15.00 5.36
CA GLY A 85 -10.35 13.63 5.07
C GLY A 85 -9.28 13.09 6.01
N PHE A 86 -8.78 11.90 5.71
CA PHE A 86 -7.84 11.16 6.55
C PHE A 86 -6.38 11.34 6.09
N SER A 87 -6.14 11.19 4.78
CA SER A 87 -4.82 11.22 4.16
C SER A 87 -4.97 11.42 2.66
N ASP A 88 -3.94 11.95 2.00
CA ASP A 88 -3.87 11.97 0.54
C ASP A 88 -3.28 10.69 -0.07
N HIS A 89 -2.92 9.72 0.77
CA HIS A 89 -2.47 8.38 0.42
C HIS A 89 -3.34 7.32 1.13
N PHE A 90 -3.62 6.20 0.45
CA PHE A 90 -4.14 5.00 1.11
C PHE A 90 -3.03 4.28 1.89
N PRO A 91 -3.35 3.70 3.06
CA PRO A 91 -2.42 2.84 3.78
C PRO A 91 -2.05 1.59 2.98
N VAL A 92 -0.83 1.09 3.23
CA VAL A 92 -0.40 -0.24 2.79
C VAL A 92 -0.14 -1.12 4.02
N PHE A 93 -0.38 -2.41 3.88
CA PHE A 93 -0.27 -3.33 5.01
C PHE A 93 0.07 -4.74 4.53
N ALA A 94 0.57 -5.55 5.45
CA ALA A 94 0.95 -6.94 5.20
C ALA A 94 0.33 -7.85 6.27
N TYR A 95 -0.13 -9.02 5.82
CA TYR A 95 -0.68 -10.06 6.68
C TYR A 95 0.38 -11.11 6.98
N PHE A 96 0.41 -11.52 8.25
CA PHE A 96 1.28 -12.57 8.75
C PHE A 96 0.50 -13.58 9.56
N LYS A 97 0.95 -14.84 9.54
CA LYS A 97 0.45 -15.91 10.39
C LYS A 97 1.58 -16.42 11.29
N VAL A 98 1.35 -16.47 12.59
CA VAL A 98 2.28 -17.16 13.52
C VAL A 98 2.17 -18.66 13.26
N THR A 99 3.31 -19.34 13.07
CA THR A 99 3.33 -20.81 13.07
C THR A 99 3.88 -21.34 14.37
N SER A 100 3.00 -21.99 15.13
CA SER A 100 3.32 -22.93 16.21
C SER A 100 3.51 -24.34 15.66
#